data_AF-A0A9J5W4K1-F1
#
_entry.id   AF-A0A9J5W4K1-F1
#
_cell.length_a   1.000
_cell.length_b   1.000
_cell.length_c   1.000
_cell.angle_alpha   90.00
_cell.angle_beta   90.00
_cell.angle_gamma   90.00
#
_symmetry.space_group_name_H-M   'P 1'
#
loop_
_entity.id
_entity.type
_entity.pdbx_description
1 polymer ?
#
loop_
_entity_poly.entity_id
_entity_poly.type
_entity_poly.pdbx_seq_one_letter_code
_entity_poly.pdbx_strand_id
1 'polypeptide(L)'
;MWRNYGASADSFYQVRPECADDVPETKFRIKVGKTLSSRRWHAAFTPEGYLDIGKILSRVCRGVRESIHQLEVKFGSSYWVVMIQRAHLRNESNYDNVGGILLSLLSKVHYAALKEECRVMFPLIGSGRFISAPVITEDGDPILDPIVLQELNAAKEPTSVGQVGPSDGFELVKEHDKKVIQWKLSLHQIGLDVIRTDRTLVFYEKQENLSKLWDILAVYAWFDKEVSYCQGMSDLCSPMIILLDDEADAFWCFERMMKRLVHNFTRTACV
;
A
#
# COMPACT_ATOMS: atom_id res chain seq x y z
N MET A 1 43.13 -2.99 6.45
CA MET A 1 42.06 -3.12 5.44
C MET A 1 40.87 -3.82 6.06
N TRP A 2 39.86 -3.10 6.54
CA TRP A 2 38.62 -3.73 6.98
C TRP A 2 37.72 -3.91 5.75
N ARG A 3 37.62 -5.14 5.23
CA ARG A 3 36.60 -5.48 4.22
C ARG A 3 35.24 -5.39 4.91
N ASN A 4 34.49 -4.34 4.59
CA ASN A 4 33.14 -4.16 5.10
C ASN A 4 32.21 -5.08 4.30
N TYR A 5 31.91 -6.26 4.84
CA TYR A 5 31.14 -7.30 4.13
C TYR A 5 29.66 -6.92 3.91
N GLY A 6 29.19 -5.85 4.56
CA GLY A 6 27.83 -5.35 4.45
C GLY A 6 26.81 -6.27 5.13
N ALA A 7 25.72 -5.69 5.64
CA ALA A 7 24.63 -6.47 6.23
C ALA A 7 23.82 -7.16 5.13
N SER A 8 23.30 -8.37 5.41
CA SER A 8 22.35 -9.02 4.49
C SER A 8 21.06 -8.20 4.41
N ALA A 9 20.42 -8.14 3.24
CA ALA A 9 19.07 -7.59 3.16
C ALA A 9 18.03 -8.50 3.84
N ASP A 10 18.35 -9.79 4.06
CA ASP A 10 17.46 -10.78 4.70
C ASP A 10 17.20 -10.47 6.19
N SER A 11 18.05 -9.67 6.85
CA SER A 11 17.74 -9.21 8.21
C SER A 11 16.55 -8.26 8.26
N PHE A 12 16.19 -7.65 7.13
CA PHE A 12 15.10 -6.69 7.01
C PHE A 12 13.81 -7.33 6.50
N TYR A 13 13.92 -8.28 5.58
CA TYR A 13 12.78 -9.07 5.10
C TYR A 13 12.87 -10.45 5.74
N GLN A 14 12.46 -10.53 7.02
CA GLN A 14 12.54 -11.77 7.78
C GLN A 14 11.66 -12.83 7.13
N VAL A 15 12.31 -13.91 6.71
CA VAL A 15 11.66 -15.11 6.19
C VAL A 15 11.23 -15.96 7.39
N ARG A 16 10.06 -16.59 7.28
CA ARG A 16 9.56 -17.49 8.29
C ARG A 16 10.53 -18.67 8.49
N PRO A 17 10.78 -19.11 9.73
CA PRO A 17 11.71 -20.20 10.00
C PRO A 17 11.41 -21.47 9.19
N GLU A 18 10.13 -21.80 9.02
CA GLU A 18 9.67 -22.97 8.25
C GLU A 18 9.91 -22.86 6.73
N CYS A 19 10.13 -21.66 6.21
CA CYS A 19 10.41 -21.40 4.80
C CYS A 19 11.88 -21.05 4.53
N ALA A 20 12.73 -21.06 5.57
CA ALA A 20 14.11 -20.62 5.47
C ALA A 20 14.96 -21.48 4.51
N ASP A 21 14.65 -22.77 4.41
CA ASP A 21 15.35 -23.70 3.50
C ASP A 21 14.88 -23.57 2.04
N ASP A 22 13.67 -23.05 1.81
CA ASP A 22 13.06 -22.91 0.48
C ASP A 22 13.36 -21.54 -0.17
N VAL A 23 13.73 -20.54 0.62
CA VAL A 23 14.02 -19.18 0.14
C VAL A 23 15.54 -18.99 -0.03
N PRO A 24 16.04 -18.77 -1.27
CA PRO A 24 17.45 -18.53 -1.48
C PRO A 24 17.95 -17.29 -0.74
N GLU A 25 19.12 -17.39 -0.09
CA GLU A 25 19.75 -16.23 0.53
C GLU A 25 19.94 -15.09 -0.47
N THR A 26 19.68 -13.87 0.00
CA THR A 26 19.83 -12.71 -0.86
C THR A 26 21.31 -12.46 -1.18
N LYS A 27 21.60 -12.32 -2.48
CA LYS A 27 22.91 -11.84 -2.94
C LYS A 27 23.11 -10.35 -2.65
N PHE A 28 22.07 -9.64 -2.22
CA PHE A 28 22.12 -8.22 -1.92
C PHE A 28 22.76 -7.96 -0.55
N ARG A 29 23.89 -7.23 -0.55
CA ARG A 29 24.61 -6.84 0.68
C ARG A 29 24.62 -5.32 0.82
N ILE A 30 24.10 -4.82 1.94
CA ILE A 30 24.02 -3.40 2.29
C ILE A 30 25.39 -2.94 2.79
N LYS A 31 26.11 -2.15 1.98
CA LYS A 31 27.47 -1.69 2.29
C LYS A 31 27.47 -0.33 2.99
N VAL A 32 28.03 -0.29 4.20
CA VAL A 32 28.23 0.94 4.98
C VAL A 32 29.07 1.95 4.17
N GLY A 33 28.59 3.19 4.06
CA GLY A 33 29.27 4.28 3.32
C GLY A 33 28.83 4.48 1.87
N LYS A 34 28.02 3.58 1.31
CA LYS A 34 27.33 3.77 0.02
C LYS A 34 25.87 4.26 0.16
N THR A 35 25.34 4.25 1.37
CA THR A 35 24.01 4.73 1.75
C THR A 35 24.01 6.27 1.97
N LEU A 36 22.93 6.96 1.66
CA LEU A 36 22.68 8.35 2.02
C LEU A 36 22.61 8.54 3.54
N SER A 37 23.68 9.09 4.11
CA SER A 37 23.71 9.49 5.52
C SER A 37 22.74 10.66 5.79
N SER A 38 22.25 10.77 7.04
CA SER A 38 21.39 11.89 7.45
C SER A 38 21.99 13.26 7.15
N ARG A 39 23.27 13.47 7.44
CA ARG A 39 24.00 14.70 7.09
C ARG A 39 23.97 15.05 5.59
N ARG A 40 24.01 14.05 4.71
CA ARG A 40 24.01 14.25 3.26
C ARG A 40 22.63 14.50 2.69
N TRP A 41 21.59 13.97 3.33
CA TRP A 41 20.20 14.32 3.03
C TRP A 41 19.96 15.80 3.33
N HIS A 42 20.27 16.25 4.54
CA HIS A 42 20.14 17.66 4.92
C HIS A 42 20.98 18.59 4.02
N ALA A 43 22.18 18.16 3.60
CA ALA A 43 23.03 18.92 2.68
C ALA A 43 22.54 18.95 1.23
N ALA A 44 21.50 18.20 0.87
CA ALA A 44 20.89 18.27 -0.45
C ALA A 44 19.82 19.36 -0.55
N PHE A 45 19.41 19.95 0.58
CA PHE A 45 18.54 21.11 0.60
C PHE A 45 19.36 22.38 0.37
N THR A 46 18.83 23.32 -0.42
CA THR A 46 19.38 24.66 -0.54
C THR A 46 19.05 25.48 0.72
N PRO A 47 19.75 26.60 0.98
CA PRO A 47 19.45 27.48 2.12
C PRO A 47 18.00 27.98 2.13
N GLU A 48 17.36 28.04 0.97
CA GLU A 48 15.97 28.46 0.78
C GLU A 48 14.98 27.28 0.84
N GLY A 49 15.44 26.08 1.24
CA GLY A 49 14.60 24.90 1.45
C GLY A 49 14.47 23.97 0.24
N TYR A 50 15.00 24.30 -0.94
CA TYR A 50 14.79 23.48 -2.15
C TYR A 50 15.61 22.20 -2.11
N LEU A 51 14.99 21.03 -2.34
CA LEU A 51 15.73 19.78 -2.41
C LEU A 51 16.32 19.53 -3.82
N ASP A 52 17.63 19.34 -3.91
CA ASP A 52 18.29 18.85 -5.13
C ASP A 52 18.09 17.33 -5.30
N ILE A 53 16.92 16.99 -5.82
CA ILE A 53 16.48 15.62 -6.05
C ILE A 53 17.39 14.89 -7.05
N GLY A 54 17.97 15.61 -8.02
CA GLY A 54 18.90 15.04 -9.00
C GLY A 54 20.16 14.48 -8.35
N LYS A 55 20.72 15.23 -7.39
CA LYS A 55 21.86 14.78 -6.57
C LYS A 55 21.50 13.62 -5.65
N ILE A 56 20.31 13.64 -5.02
CA ILE A 56 19.82 12.54 -4.18
C ILE A 56 19.66 11.27 -5.01
N LEU A 57 18.90 11.31 -6.11
CA LEU A 57 18.66 10.15 -6.96
C LEU A 57 19.94 9.59 -7.56
N SER A 58 20.82 10.45 -8.07
CA SER A 58 22.08 9.99 -8.65
C SER A 58 22.89 9.20 -7.61
N ARG A 59 22.76 9.52 -6.33
CA ARG A 59 23.43 8.80 -5.25
C ARG A 59 22.68 7.56 -4.79
N VAL A 60 21.36 7.60 -4.68
CA VAL A 60 20.55 6.41 -4.39
C VAL A 60 20.72 5.35 -5.49
N CYS A 61 20.85 5.78 -6.76
CA CYS A 61 21.08 4.88 -7.89
C CYS A 61 22.55 4.41 -8.01
N ARG A 62 23.55 5.21 -7.61
CA ARG A 62 24.99 4.85 -7.70
C ARG A 62 25.55 4.17 -6.45
N GLY A 63 25.04 4.54 -5.29
CA GLY A 63 25.35 3.95 -4.00
C GLY A 63 24.29 2.90 -3.70
N VAL A 64 24.62 1.63 -3.99
CA VAL A 64 23.82 0.43 -3.71
C VAL A 64 22.61 0.71 -2.81
N ARG A 65 21.49 0.97 -3.49
CA ARG A 65 20.10 0.87 -3.06
C ARG A 65 19.95 0.80 -1.54
N GLU A 66 19.84 1.96 -0.90
CA GLU A 66 19.25 1.98 0.44
C GLU A 66 17.90 1.31 0.38
N SER A 67 17.65 0.37 1.31
CA SER A 67 16.29 -0.06 1.58
C SER A 67 15.49 1.19 1.91
N ILE A 68 14.40 1.41 1.20
CA ILE A 68 13.50 2.56 1.39
C ILE A 68 13.11 2.70 2.88
N HIS A 69 13.04 1.58 3.61
CA HIS A 69 12.79 1.52 5.04
C HIS A 69 13.89 2.19 5.89
N GLN A 70 15.15 2.16 5.46
CA GLN A 70 16.22 2.92 6.13
C GLN A 70 16.10 4.43 5.89
N LEU A 71 15.52 4.83 4.76
CA LEU A 71 15.22 6.23 4.49
C LEU A 71 14.03 6.67 5.35
N GLU A 72 13.02 5.82 5.54
CA GLU A 72 11.92 6.03 6.48
C GLU A 72 12.39 6.13 7.94
N VAL A 73 13.17 5.16 8.42
CA VAL A 73 13.72 5.19 9.79
C VAL A 73 14.64 6.41 10.01
N LYS A 74 15.36 6.89 8.97
CA LYS A 74 16.28 8.04 9.08
C LYS A 74 15.63 9.40 8.85
N PHE A 75 14.57 9.47 8.06
CA PHE A 75 14.00 10.73 7.54
C PHE A 75 12.49 10.85 7.69
N GLY A 76 11.83 9.80 8.18
CA GLY A 76 10.42 9.73 8.50
C GLY A 76 9.51 10.26 7.39
N SER A 77 8.50 11.01 7.81
CA SER A 77 7.53 11.68 6.94
C SER A 77 8.18 12.66 5.95
N SER A 78 9.36 13.22 6.23
CA SER A 78 10.02 14.21 5.36
C SER A 78 10.55 13.62 4.05
N TYR A 79 10.99 12.35 4.06
CA TYR A 79 11.44 11.65 2.84
C TYR A 79 10.27 11.30 1.92
N TRP A 80 9.18 10.85 2.51
CA TRP A 80 7.98 10.46 1.77
C TRP A 80 7.20 11.65 1.27
N VAL A 81 7.13 12.75 2.02
CA VAL A 81 6.62 14.03 1.52
C VAL A 81 7.38 14.49 0.27
N VAL A 82 8.68 14.27 0.16
CA VAL A 82 9.46 14.59 -1.05
C VAL A 82 9.12 13.68 -2.23
N MET A 83 8.93 12.37 -1.98
CA MET A 83 8.49 11.42 -3.01
C MET A 83 7.02 11.69 -3.43
N ILE A 84 6.18 12.07 -2.46
CA ILE A 84 4.79 12.51 -2.61
C ILE A 84 4.74 13.90 -3.29
N GLN A 85 5.73 14.77 -3.12
CA GLN A 85 5.85 16.03 -3.86
C GLN A 85 6.13 15.76 -5.34
N ARG A 86 7.07 14.83 -5.61
CA ARG A 86 7.56 14.55 -6.98
C ARG A 86 6.53 13.92 -7.91
N ALA A 87 5.53 13.25 -7.38
CA ALA A 87 4.45 12.71 -8.20
C ALA A 87 3.10 13.41 -8.02
N HIS A 88 3.03 14.51 -7.24
CA HIS A 88 1.90 15.45 -7.28
C HIS A 88 2.22 16.62 -8.22
N LEU A 89 3.46 17.10 -8.23
CA LEU A 89 3.85 18.29 -8.97
C LEU A 89 5.00 17.95 -9.92
N ARG A 90 4.71 18.10 -11.21
CA ARG A 90 5.71 17.89 -12.27
C ARG A 90 6.81 18.97 -12.26
N ASN A 91 6.75 20.01 -11.41
CA ASN A 91 7.75 21.09 -11.41
C ASN A 91 7.77 22.09 -10.23
N GLU A 92 7.09 21.89 -9.09
CA GLU A 92 7.19 22.85 -7.98
C GLU A 92 8.05 22.31 -6.83
N SER A 93 9.30 22.80 -6.83
CA SER A 93 10.40 22.43 -5.94
C SER A 93 10.48 23.24 -4.66
N ASN A 94 9.49 24.07 -4.32
CA ASN A 94 9.52 24.84 -3.08
C ASN A 94 9.12 23.96 -1.88
N TYR A 95 10.11 23.58 -1.07
CA TYR A 95 9.88 22.88 0.19
C TYR A 95 9.95 23.92 1.31
N ASP A 96 8.79 24.46 1.66
CA ASP A 96 8.59 25.01 2.98
C ASP A 96 8.04 23.88 3.86
N ASN A 97 8.68 23.66 5.03
CA ASN A 97 8.37 22.54 5.93
C ASN A 97 6.87 22.47 6.29
N VAL A 98 6.21 23.63 6.34
CA VAL A 98 4.76 23.80 6.56
C VAL A 98 3.92 23.30 5.38
N GLY A 99 4.31 23.59 4.14
CA GLY A 99 3.61 23.14 2.93
C GLY A 99 3.71 21.63 2.73
N GLY A 100 4.85 21.04 3.06
CA GLY A 100 5.05 19.59 3.03
C GLY A 100 4.18 18.85 4.05
N ILE A 101 4.10 19.36 5.28
CA ILE A 101 3.23 18.81 6.33
C ILE A 101 1.75 18.91 5.90
N LEU A 102 1.34 20.06 5.38
CA LEU A 102 -0.03 20.27 4.91
C LEU A 102 -0.38 19.30 3.78
N LEU A 103 0.51 19.11 2.80
CA LEU A 103 0.27 18.17 1.70
C LEU A 103 0.17 16.71 2.18
N SER A 104 0.99 16.29 3.15
CA SER A 104 0.87 14.96 3.77
C SER A 104 -0.48 14.80 4.46
N LEU A 105 -0.88 15.78 5.29
CA LEU A 105 -2.17 15.76 5.97
C LEU A 105 -3.33 15.72 4.98
N LEU A 106 -3.30 16.53 3.92
CA LEU A 106 -4.31 16.52 2.87
C LEU A 106 -4.38 15.17 2.15
N SER A 107 -3.22 14.55 1.85
CA SER A 107 -3.16 13.23 1.22
C SER A 107 -3.78 12.14 2.10
N LYS A 108 -3.54 12.21 3.42
CA LYS A 108 -4.13 11.30 4.42
C LYS A 108 -5.65 11.49 4.51
N VAL A 109 -6.10 12.74 4.58
CA VAL A 109 -7.54 13.07 4.60
C VAL A 109 -8.23 12.56 3.33
N HIS A 110 -7.62 12.77 2.17
CA HIS A 110 -8.19 12.32 0.89
C HIS A 110 -8.28 10.80 0.81
N TYR A 111 -7.22 10.08 1.22
CA TYR A 111 -7.26 8.62 1.27
C TYR A 111 -8.34 8.12 2.24
N ALA A 112 -8.46 8.73 3.42
CA ALA A 112 -9.49 8.37 4.40
C ALA A 112 -10.91 8.57 3.83
N ALA A 113 -11.15 9.65 3.08
CA ALA A 113 -12.43 9.88 2.41
C ALA A 113 -12.73 8.79 1.36
N LEU A 114 -11.75 8.44 0.52
CA LEU A 114 -11.91 7.36 -0.47
C LEU A 114 -12.17 6.00 0.19
N LYS A 115 -11.46 5.71 1.28
CA LYS A 115 -11.65 4.49 2.06
C LYS A 115 -13.04 4.44 2.68
N GLU A 116 -13.54 5.57 3.17
CA GLU A 116 -14.87 5.69 3.73
C GLU A 116 -15.97 5.49 2.67
N GLU A 117 -15.81 6.06 1.47
CA GLU A 117 -16.71 5.79 0.34
C GLU A 117 -16.78 4.29 0.03
N CYS A 118 -15.62 3.62 -0.02
CA CYS A 118 -15.55 2.17 -0.22
C CYS A 118 -16.22 1.40 0.92
N ARG A 119 -16.05 1.84 2.17
CA ARG A 119 -16.64 1.22 3.35
C ARG A 119 -18.17 1.33 3.37
N VAL A 120 -18.73 2.45 2.93
CA VAL A 120 -20.18 2.61 2.78
C VAL A 120 -20.74 1.62 1.76
N MET A 121 -20.02 1.37 0.66
CA MET A 121 -20.44 0.41 -0.36
C MET A 121 -20.20 -1.06 0.06
N PHE A 122 -19.15 -1.32 0.83
CA PHE A 122 -18.79 -2.63 1.35
C PHE A 122 -18.13 -2.53 2.74
N PRO A 123 -18.87 -2.83 3.83
CA PRO A 123 -18.44 -2.56 5.21
C PRO A 123 -17.16 -3.25 5.68
N LEU A 124 -16.68 -4.25 4.93
CA LEU A 124 -15.44 -4.94 5.26
C LEU A 124 -14.20 -4.07 5.03
N ILE A 125 -14.28 -3.08 4.13
CA ILE A 125 -13.16 -2.16 3.85
C ILE A 125 -12.81 -1.38 5.11
N GLY A 126 -11.57 -1.48 5.58
CA GLY A 126 -11.12 -0.82 6.81
C GLY A 126 -11.50 -1.52 8.11
N SER A 127 -12.10 -2.71 8.05
CA SER A 127 -12.45 -3.50 9.25
C SER A 127 -11.28 -4.28 9.85
N GLY A 128 -10.13 -4.33 9.17
CA GLY A 128 -9.02 -5.23 9.54
C GLY A 128 -9.23 -6.68 9.08
N ARG A 129 -10.26 -6.93 8.28
CA ARG A 129 -10.57 -8.22 7.65
C ARG A 129 -10.63 -8.07 6.14
N PHE A 130 -10.58 -9.20 5.44
CA PHE A 130 -10.70 -9.25 3.99
C PHE A 130 -11.41 -10.54 3.59
N ILE A 131 -11.89 -10.60 2.35
CA ILE A 131 -12.62 -11.75 1.79
C ILE A 131 -11.90 -12.30 0.59
N SER A 132 -11.99 -13.62 0.41
CA SER A 132 -11.55 -14.33 -0.80
C SER A 132 -12.70 -14.98 -1.56
N ALA A 133 -13.92 -14.90 -1.01
CA ALA A 133 -15.13 -15.43 -1.63
C ALA A 133 -15.85 -14.36 -2.46
N PRO A 134 -16.48 -14.73 -3.59
CA PRO A 134 -17.31 -13.82 -4.38
C PRO A 134 -18.48 -13.25 -3.56
N VAL A 135 -18.73 -11.94 -3.69
CA VAL A 135 -19.78 -11.24 -2.93
C VAL A 135 -21.01 -10.89 -3.75
N ILE A 136 -20.87 -10.85 -5.08
CA ILE A 136 -21.91 -10.41 -6.00
C ILE A 136 -21.81 -11.18 -7.31
N THR A 137 -22.92 -11.35 -8.00
CA THR A 137 -22.98 -11.86 -9.38
C THR A 137 -22.77 -10.73 -10.39
N GLU A 138 -22.53 -11.07 -11.66
CA GLU A 138 -22.45 -10.10 -12.76
C GLU A 138 -23.75 -9.29 -12.95
N ASP A 139 -24.88 -9.87 -12.53
CA ASP A 139 -26.21 -9.24 -12.59
C ASP A 139 -26.51 -8.31 -11.41
N GLY A 140 -25.55 -8.13 -10.49
CA GLY A 140 -25.68 -7.28 -9.31
C GLY A 140 -26.39 -7.94 -8.14
N ASP A 141 -26.65 -9.25 -8.21
CA ASP A 141 -27.30 -9.98 -7.11
C ASP A 141 -26.26 -10.40 -6.06
N PRO A 142 -26.51 -10.14 -4.78
CA PRO A 142 -25.58 -10.49 -3.71
C PRO A 142 -25.49 -12.00 -3.51
N ILE A 143 -24.28 -12.50 -3.26
CA ILE A 143 -24.03 -13.92 -2.98
C ILE A 143 -24.10 -14.14 -1.46
N LEU A 144 -25.05 -14.99 -1.05
CA LEU A 144 -25.27 -15.37 0.34
C LEU A 144 -24.32 -16.49 0.79
N ASP A 145 -23.01 -16.27 0.64
CA ASP A 145 -22.02 -17.20 1.13
C ASP A 145 -21.90 -17.10 2.67
N PRO A 146 -22.01 -18.21 3.42
CA PRO A 146 -21.89 -18.20 4.88
C PRO A 146 -20.58 -17.57 5.38
N ILE A 147 -19.47 -17.71 4.66
CA ILE A 147 -18.17 -17.13 5.00
C ILE A 147 -18.22 -15.61 4.86
N VAL A 148 -18.80 -15.10 3.77
CA VAL A 148 -18.95 -13.66 3.53
C VAL A 148 -19.82 -13.03 4.62
N LEU A 149 -20.93 -13.67 4.98
CA LEU A 149 -21.82 -13.22 6.04
C LEU A 149 -21.13 -13.22 7.41
N GLN A 150 -20.31 -14.23 7.70
CA GLN A 150 -19.55 -14.31 8.94
C GLN A 150 -18.51 -13.18 9.05
N GLU A 151 -17.75 -12.91 7.98
CA GLU A 151 -16.77 -11.84 7.97
C GLU A 151 -17.43 -10.46 8.10
N LEU A 152 -18.55 -10.22 7.41
CA LEU A 152 -19.32 -8.99 7.53
C LEU A 152 -19.90 -8.78 8.94
N ASN A 153 -20.37 -9.85 9.60
CA ASN A 153 -20.84 -9.77 10.99
C ASN A 153 -19.68 -9.52 11.96
N ALA A 154 -18.54 -10.14 11.74
CA ALA A 154 -17.37 -9.98 12.60
C ALA A 154 -16.66 -8.62 12.40
N ALA A 155 -16.88 -7.95 11.27
CA ALA A 155 -16.46 -6.57 11.03
C ALA A 155 -17.31 -5.52 11.77
N LYS A 156 -18.46 -5.91 12.34
CA LYS A 156 -19.39 -5.00 13.06
C LYS A 156 -19.12 -4.85 14.56
N GLU A 157 -18.10 -5.49 15.13
CA GLU A 157 -17.77 -5.35 16.56
C GLU A 157 -16.79 -4.18 16.78
N PRO A 158 -17.23 -3.01 17.29
CA PRO A 158 -16.33 -2.08 17.97
C PRO A 158 -16.34 -2.33 19.47
N THR A 159 -15.16 -2.26 20.06
CA THR A 159 -14.89 -1.91 21.46
C THR A 159 -16.00 -1.03 22.09
N SER A 160 -16.58 -1.51 23.20
CA SER A 160 -17.59 -0.90 24.12
C SER A 160 -17.67 0.64 24.13
N VAL A 161 -18.85 1.32 24.15
CA VAL A 161 -19.85 1.40 25.25
C VAL A 161 -21.18 1.99 24.71
N GLY A 162 -22.35 1.43 25.09
CA GLY A 162 -23.59 2.21 25.30
C GLY A 162 -24.77 2.08 24.31
N GLN A 163 -25.72 1.20 24.64
CA GLN A 163 -27.19 1.26 24.45
C GLN A 163 -27.86 1.56 23.09
N VAL A 164 -28.52 0.49 22.58
CA VAL A 164 -29.86 0.34 21.97
C VAL A 164 -30.26 1.22 20.76
N GLY A 165 -30.26 0.57 19.58
CA GLY A 165 -31.06 0.89 18.39
C GLY A 165 -31.29 -0.41 17.57
N PRO A 166 -32.36 -0.53 16.77
CA PRO A 166 -32.75 -1.79 16.14
C PRO A 166 -31.70 -2.27 15.16
N SER A 167 -31.55 -3.59 15.05
CA SER A 167 -30.70 -4.30 14.10
C SER A 167 -30.89 -3.77 12.67
N ASP A 168 -30.05 -2.82 12.25
CA ASP A 168 -29.90 -2.45 10.85
C ASP A 168 -29.05 -3.57 10.21
N GLY A 169 -29.76 -4.58 9.73
CA GLY A 169 -29.17 -5.63 8.92
C GLY A 169 -28.45 -4.96 7.76
N PHE A 170 -27.26 -5.44 7.40
CA PHE A 170 -26.70 -5.09 6.10
C PHE A 170 -27.64 -5.73 5.08
N GLU A 171 -28.60 -4.95 4.58
CA GLU A 171 -29.55 -5.44 3.60
C GLU A 171 -28.74 -5.67 2.33
N LEU A 172 -28.55 -6.94 2.00
CA LEU A 172 -27.92 -7.36 0.74
C LEU A 172 -28.93 -7.04 -0.36
N VAL A 173 -28.96 -5.76 -0.74
CA VAL A 173 -29.80 -5.23 -1.80
C VAL A 173 -29.10 -5.46 -3.14
N LYS A 174 -29.90 -5.71 -4.17
CA LYS A 174 -29.41 -5.78 -5.54
C LYS A 174 -28.73 -4.47 -5.92
N GLU A 175 -27.47 -4.56 -6.36
CA GLU A 175 -26.72 -3.41 -6.81
C GLU A 175 -27.12 -3.06 -8.25
N HIS A 176 -27.38 -1.78 -8.52
CA HIS A 176 -27.77 -1.32 -9.86
C HIS A 176 -26.65 -0.56 -10.57
N ASP A 177 -25.68 -0.02 -9.82
CA ASP A 177 -24.55 0.68 -10.41
C ASP A 177 -23.52 -0.32 -10.95
N LYS A 178 -23.39 -0.36 -12.28
CA LYS A 178 -22.41 -1.20 -13.00
C LYS A 178 -20.98 -1.01 -12.49
N LYS A 179 -20.60 0.21 -12.08
CA LYS A 179 -19.26 0.48 -11.55
C LYS A 179 -19.05 -0.18 -10.20
N VAL A 180 -20.06 -0.16 -9.34
CA VAL A 180 -20.02 -0.78 -8.01
C VAL A 180 -20.05 -2.30 -8.15
N ILE A 181 -20.85 -2.84 -9.08
CA ILE A 181 -20.85 -4.28 -9.39
C ILE A 181 -19.46 -4.73 -9.83
N GLN A 182 -18.86 -4.06 -10.81
CA GLN A 182 -17.54 -4.45 -11.33
C GLN A 182 -16.43 -4.34 -10.29
N TRP A 183 -16.50 -3.32 -9.42
CA TRP A 183 -15.59 -3.21 -8.29
C TRP A 183 -15.80 -4.32 -7.25
N LYS A 184 -17.05 -4.62 -6.85
CA LYS A 184 -17.38 -5.72 -5.93
C LYS A 184 -16.95 -7.08 -6.49
N LEU A 185 -17.04 -7.29 -7.81
CA LEU A 185 -16.53 -8.47 -8.49
C LEU A 185 -15.01 -8.60 -8.37
N SER A 186 -14.24 -7.51 -8.34
CA SER A 186 -12.78 -7.60 -8.22
C SER A 186 -12.29 -7.91 -6.79
N LEU A 187 -13.10 -7.62 -5.76
CA LEU A 187 -12.70 -7.79 -4.34
C LEU A 187 -12.27 -9.21 -3.98
N HIS A 188 -12.96 -10.23 -4.49
CA HIS A 188 -12.60 -11.62 -4.22
C HIS A 188 -11.27 -12.00 -4.87
N GLN A 189 -11.03 -11.54 -6.11
CA GLN A 189 -9.77 -11.77 -6.82
C GLN A 189 -8.61 -11.10 -6.09
N ILE A 190 -8.80 -9.87 -5.61
CA ILE A 190 -7.82 -9.16 -4.77
C ILE A 190 -7.52 -9.99 -3.52
N GLY A 191 -8.55 -10.48 -2.82
CA GLY A 191 -8.35 -11.27 -1.60
C GLY A 191 -7.63 -12.60 -1.83
N LEU A 192 -7.93 -13.28 -2.94
CA LEU A 192 -7.20 -14.48 -3.33
C LEU A 192 -5.72 -14.18 -3.58
N ASP A 193 -5.42 -13.09 -4.29
CA ASP A 193 -4.05 -12.66 -4.59
C ASP A 193 -3.30 -12.21 -3.33
N VAL A 194 -3.96 -11.48 -2.41
CA VAL A 194 -3.42 -11.07 -1.10
C VAL A 194 -2.97 -12.29 -0.28
N ILE A 195 -3.76 -13.36 -0.26
CA ILE A 195 -3.36 -14.59 0.43
C ILE A 195 -2.09 -15.18 -0.21
N ARG A 196 -1.88 -15.04 -1.53
CA ARG A 196 -0.69 -15.60 -2.23
C ARG A 196 0.56 -14.75 -2.13
N THR A 197 0.44 -13.45 -1.88
CA THR A 197 1.57 -12.53 -1.86
C THR A 197 2.49 -12.77 -0.67
N ASP A 198 3.78 -12.95 -0.96
CA ASP A 198 4.90 -12.99 -0.01
C ASP A 198 4.68 -13.80 1.28
N ARG A 199 4.01 -14.96 1.16
CA ARG A 199 3.68 -15.84 2.30
C ARG A 199 4.88 -16.26 3.15
N THR A 200 6.06 -16.30 2.54
CA THR A 200 7.30 -16.68 3.21
C THR A 200 7.82 -15.58 4.14
N LEU A 201 7.29 -14.37 4.09
CA LEU A 201 7.67 -13.28 4.98
C LEU A 201 6.89 -13.32 6.29
N VAL A 202 7.61 -13.10 7.40
CA VAL A 202 7.03 -12.95 8.75
C VAL A 202 6.07 -11.76 8.80
N PHE A 203 6.29 -10.74 7.98
CA PHE A 203 5.44 -9.55 7.92
C PHE A 203 3.96 -9.88 7.66
N TYR A 204 3.68 -10.86 6.80
CA TYR A 204 2.32 -11.27 6.44
C TYR A 204 1.73 -12.34 7.35
N GLU A 205 2.38 -12.69 8.46
CA GLU A 205 1.74 -13.49 9.53
C GLU A 205 0.62 -12.71 10.23
N LYS A 206 0.78 -11.39 10.31
CA LYS A 206 -0.20 -10.52 10.94
C LYS A 206 -1.36 -10.27 9.99
N GLN A 207 -2.56 -10.65 10.42
CA GLN A 207 -3.80 -10.38 9.69
C GLN A 207 -3.96 -8.89 9.36
N GLU A 208 -3.52 -8.00 10.24
CA GLU A 208 -3.54 -6.54 10.04
C GLU A 208 -2.78 -6.10 8.77
N ASN A 209 -1.68 -6.76 8.44
CA ASN A 209 -0.86 -6.42 7.27
C ASN A 209 -1.49 -6.95 5.98
N LEU A 210 -2.14 -8.12 6.04
CA LEU A 210 -2.92 -8.66 4.92
C LEU A 210 -4.17 -7.81 4.66
N SER A 211 -4.89 -7.40 5.71
CA SER A 211 -6.06 -6.52 5.57
C SER A 211 -5.68 -5.14 5.05
N LYS A 212 -4.54 -4.58 5.48
CA LYS A 212 -4.00 -3.34 4.90
C LYS A 212 -3.71 -3.47 3.41
N LEU A 213 -3.10 -4.57 2.99
CA LEU A 213 -2.84 -4.84 1.57
C LEU A 213 -4.14 -4.93 0.77
N TRP A 214 -5.13 -5.64 1.31
CA TRP A 214 -6.43 -5.75 0.68
C TRP A 214 -7.16 -4.39 0.60
N ASP A 215 -7.17 -3.61 1.67
CA ASP A 215 -7.80 -2.29 1.72
C ASP A 215 -7.20 -1.34 0.67
N ILE A 216 -5.86 -1.22 0.60
CA ILE A 216 -5.17 -0.35 -0.36
C ILE A 216 -5.52 -0.74 -1.80
N LEU A 217 -5.49 -2.05 -2.11
CA LEU A 217 -5.80 -2.55 -3.45
C LEU A 217 -7.28 -2.35 -3.81
N ALA A 218 -8.18 -2.57 -2.87
CA ALA A 218 -9.61 -2.36 -3.05
C ALA A 218 -9.94 -0.87 -3.28
N VAL A 219 -9.35 0.02 -2.48
CA VAL A 219 -9.51 1.48 -2.66
C VAL A 219 -8.89 1.92 -4.00
N TYR A 220 -7.75 1.35 -4.40
CA TYR A 220 -7.15 1.67 -5.70
C TYR A 220 -8.04 1.25 -6.87
N ALA A 221 -8.62 0.04 -6.81
CA ALA A 221 -9.53 -0.45 -7.84
C ALA A 221 -10.80 0.42 -7.98
N TRP A 222 -11.23 1.09 -6.90
CA TRP A 222 -12.30 2.08 -6.95
C TRP A 222 -11.85 3.43 -7.48
N PHE A 223 -10.65 3.88 -7.07
CA PHE A 223 -10.07 5.17 -7.44
C PHE A 223 -9.76 5.27 -8.94
N ASP A 224 -9.04 4.27 -9.48
CA ASP A 224 -8.64 4.23 -10.89
C ASP A 224 -9.44 3.17 -11.65
N LYS A 225 -10.63 3.56 -12.10
CA LYS A 225 -11.61 2.67 -12.74
C LYS A 225 -11.18 2.20 -14.13
N GLU A 226 -10.26 2.92 -14.78
CA GLU A 226 -9.78 2.57 -16.12
C GLU A 226 -8.82 1.39 -16.07
N VAL A 227 -7.94 1.36 -15.07
CA VAL A 227 -7.01 0.26 -14.85
C VAL A 227 -7.66 -0.85 -14.03
N SER A 228 -8.45 -0.46 -13.01
CA SER A 228 -8.99 -1.36 -11.98
C SER A 228 -7.90 -2.23 -11.36
N TYR A 229 -8.27 -3.40 -10.83
CA TYR A 229 -7.32 -4.39 -10.33
C TYR A 229 -6.88 -5.36 -11.43
N CYS A 230 -5.57 -5.57 -11.53
CA CYS A 230 -4.94 -6.57 -12.39
C CYS A 230 -4.07 -7.51 -11.56
N GLN A 231 -4.00 -8.79 -11.96
CA GLN A 231 -3.16 -9.78 -11.30
C GLN A 231 -1.69 -9.32 -11.24
N GLY A 232 -1.05 -9.50 -10.08
CA GLY A 232 0.33 -9.07 -9.82
C GLY A 232 0.46 -7.66 -9.24
N MET A 233 -0.64 -6.89 -9.17
CA MET A 233 -0.65 -5.62 -8.44
C MET A 233 -0.41 -5.79 -6.94
N SER A 234 -0.82 -6.93 -6.36
CA SER A 234 -0.56 -7.23 -4.95
C SER A 234 0.93 -7.36 -4.65
N ASP A 235 1.69 -8.02 -5.53
CA ASP A 235 3.16 -8.16 -5.39
C ASP A 235 3.89 -6.83 -5.60
N LEU A 236 3.31 -5.92 -6.40
CA LEU A 236 3.82 -4.56 -6.53
C LEU A 236 3.49 -3.70 -5.31
N CYS A 237 2.32 -3.89 -4.69
CA CYS A 237 1.90 -3.15 -3.52
C CYS A 237 2.59 -3.65 -2.23
N SER A 238 2.91 -4.94 -2.14
CA SER A 238 3.59 -5.55 -0.99
C SER A 238 4.81 -4.77 -0.48
N PRO A 239 5.82 -4.43 -1.32
CA PRO A 239 6.94 -3.66 -0.85
C PRO A 239 6.52 -2.28 -0.34
N MET A 240 5.48 -1.65 -0.87
CA MET A 240 5.03 -0.35 -0.35
C MET A 240 4.59 -0.46 1.10
N ILE A 241 3.83 -1.49 1.45
CA ILE A 241 3.30 -1.69 2.82
C ILE A 241 4.37 -2.17 3.79
N ILE A 242 5.32 -2.98 3.33
CA ILE A 242 6.45 -3.38 4.16
C ILE A 242 7.35 -2.18 4.46
N LEU A 243 7.47 -1.27 3.50
CA LEU A 243 8.36 -0.13 3.61
C LEU A 243 7.73 1.00 4.43
N LEU A 244 6.46 1.31 4.18
CA LEU A 244 5.69 2.43 4.72
C LEU A 244 4.79 2.02 5.88
N ASP A 245 4.95 2.67 7.03
CA ASP A 245 4.12 2.40 8.21
C ASP A 245 2.68 2.90 8.04
N ASP A 246 2.50 4.02 7.34
CA ASP A 246 1.21 4.67 7.13
C ASP A 246 0.51 4.19 5.84
N GLU A 247 -0.73 3.75 5.99
CA GLU A 247 -1.53 3.17 4.90
C GLU A 247 -1.79 4.17 3.76
N ALA A 248 -2.03 5.44 4.07
CA ALA A 248 -2.31 6.45 3.05
C ALA A 248 -1.04 6.78 2.25
N ASP A 249 0.11 6.86 2.93
CA ASP A 249 1.39 7.08 2.26
C ASP A 249 1.73 5.89 1.33
N ALA A 250 1.44 4.65 1.77
CA ALA A 250 1.55 3.44 0.96
C ALA A 250 0.64 3.47 -0.28
N PHE A 251 -0.62 3.85 -0.10
CA PHE A 251 -1.58 3.99 -1.20
C PHE A 251 -1.11 5.00 -2.25
N TRP A 252 -0.75 6.21 -1.84
CA TRP A 252 -0.34 7.26 -2.79
C TRP A 252 0.96 6.89 -3.50
N CYS A 253 1.91 6.24 -2.82
CA CYS A 253 3.12 5.73 -3.45
C CYS A 253 2.80 4.65 -4.51
N PHE A 254 1.91 3.72 -4.18
CA PHE A 254 1.44 2.68 -5.09
C PHE A 254 0.72 3.25 -6.32
N GLU A 255 -0.24 4.15 -6.13
CA GLU A 255 -1.01 4.82 -7.19
C GLU A 255 -0.09 5.45 -8.26
N ARG A 256 1.00 6.07 -7.82
CA ARG A 256 1.95 6.77 -8.69
C ARG A 256 2.88 5.83 -9.42
N MET A 257 3.26 4.73 -8.76
CA MET A 257 3.96 3.66 -9.42
C MET A 257 3.07 3.10 -10.53
N MET A 258 1.79 2.87 -10.25
CA MET A 258 0.82 2.40 -11.25
C MET A 258 0.66 3.36 -12.41
N LYS A 259 0.57 4.68 -12.18
CA LYS A 259 0.58 5.69 -13.27
C LYS A 259 1.77 5.58 -14.22
N ARG A 260 2.93 5.15 -13.74
CA ARG A 260 4.14 4.94 -14.58
C ARG A 260 4.12 3.58 -15.27
N LEU A 261 3.56 2.58 -14.62
CA LEU A 261 3.46 1.21 -15.12
C LEU A 261 2.19 0.97 -15.93
N VAL A 262 1.29 1.95 -16.05
CA VAL A 262 -0.04 1.78 -16.64
C VAL A 262 0.03 1.18 -18.05
N HIS A 263 1.03 1.55 -18.85
CA HIS A 263 1.27 1.02 -20.18
C HIS A 263 1.59 -0.49 -20.23
N ASN A 264 2.09 -1.05 -19.12
CA ASN A 264 2.36 -2.49 -18.98
C ASN A 264 1.09 -3.27 -18.64
N PHE A 265 0.10 -2.61 -18.02
CA PHE A 265 -1.17 -3.23 -17.63
C PHE A 265 -2.26 -3.03 -18.68
N THR A 266 -2.29 -1.88 -19.36
CA THR A 266 -3.26 -1.58 -20.43
C THR A 266 -3.00 -2.32 -21.74
N ARG A 267 -1.79 -2.85 -21.97
CA ARG A 267 -1.45 -3.65 -23.16
C ARG A 267 -1.75 -5.14 -23.00
N THR A 268 -2.09 -5.60 -21.80
CA THR A 268 -2.30 -7.01 -21.49
C THR A 268 -3.72 -7.31 -21.04
N ALA A 269 -4.63 -6.33 -21.12
CA ALA A 269 -6.06 -6.55 -20.99
C ALA A 269 -6.59 -7.32 -22.21
N CYS A 270 -6.68 -8.63 -22.04
CA CYS A 270 -7.56 -9.58 -22.74
C CYS A 270 -7.26 -9.87 -24.21
N VAL A 271 -6.54 -10.98 -24.45
CA VAL A 271 -6.92 -11.95 -25.48
C VAL A 271 -7.56 -13.15 -24.77
#